data_AF-A0A8J3SDF7-F1
#
_entry.id   AF-A0A8J3SDF7-F1
#
_cell.length_a   1.000
_cell.length_b   1.000
_cell.length_c   1.000
_cell.angle_alpha   90.00
_cell.angle_beta   90.00
_cell.angle_gamma   90.00
#
_symmetry.space_group_name_H-M   'P 1'
#
loop_
_entity.id
_entity.type
_entity.pdbx_description
1 polymer ?
#
loop_
_entity_poly.entity_id
_entity_poly.type
_entity_poly.pdbx_seq_one_letter_code
_entity_poly.pdbx_strand_id
1 'polypeptide(L)'
;MTPPAPPTTPEPRLPRLTRALIGPPGRWLLPLSALTGLLLLYSVSAPGGYFGLALLGGILALTLAVVWIPRFVVGLARADGRPGLRRHWVRWAAVPLMAAVVAGLGSAGVPQDVRFALSRASMEQVAHAVSTGAEPEGGGRQIGLFSVSSVVRTGGGVSFGLRDTGFLDTHGFAWFPAGAPPQEPETSYEHLEGPWYEWRRTW
;
A
#
# COMPACT_ATOMS: atom_id res chain seq x y z
N MET A 1 -37.58 39.17 54.62
CA MET A 1 -36.24 38.58 54.73
C MET A 1 -36.19 37.41 53.76
N THR A 2 -35.58 37.57 52.60
CA THR A 2 -35.55 36.57 51.52
C THR A 2 -34.23 35.80 51.64
N PRO A 3 -34.22 34.46 51.60
CA PRO A 3 -32.98 33.70 51.75
C PRO A 3 -32.04 33.92 50.56
N PRO A 4 -30.70 33.97 50.78
CA PRO A 4 -29.74 34.16 49.71
C PRO A 4 -29.69 32.92 48.80
N ALA A 5 -29.61 33.17 47.49
CA ALA A 5 -29.51 32.12 46.48
C ALA A 5 -28.20 31.31 46.65
N PRO A 6 -28.22 29.98 46.42
CA PRO A 6 -27.03 29.14 46.55
C PRO A 6 -25.98 29.48 45.49
N PRO A 7 -24.69 29.37 45.82
CA PRO A 7 -23.60 29.66 44.89
C PRO A 7 -23.61 28.67 43.72
N THR A 8 -23.63 29.20 42.50
CA THR A 8 -23.45 28.42 41.27
C THR A 8 -22.04 27.86 41.24
N THR A 9 -21.89 26.55 41.45
CA THR A 9 -20.60 25.86 41.31
C THR A 9 -20.11 26.02 39.87
N PRO A 10 -18.91 26.58 39.62
CA PRO A 10 -18.40 26.72 38.26
C PRO A 10 -18.16 25.32 37.69
N GLU A 11 -18.81 24.98 36.58
CA GLU A 11 -18.55 23.74 35.87
C GLU A 11 -17.05 23.63 35.55
N PRO A 12 -16.41 22.48 35.83
CA PRO A 12 -15.01 22.27 35.49
C PRO A 12 -14.85 22.31 33.97
N ARG A 13 -14.38 23.45 33.45
CA ARG A 13 -14.04 23.62 32.03
C ARG A 13 -12.85 22.73 31.71
N LEU A 14 -13.12 21.56 31.14
CA LEU A 14 -12.07 20.66 30.68
C LEU A 14 -11.11 21.38 29.71
N PRO A 15 -9.78 21.15 29.80
CA PRO A 15 -8.80 21.74 28.91
C PRO A 15 -9.14 21.51 27.43
N ARG A 16 -8.81 22.46 26.55
CA ARG A 16 -9.06 22.39 25.09
C ARG A 16 -8.53 21.10 24.46
N LEU A 17 -7.40 20.60 24.97
CA LEU A 17 -6.79 19.34 24.55
C LEU A 17 -7.68 18.13 24.84
N THR A 18 -8.35 18.10 25.99
CA THR A 18 -9.31 17.04 26.35
C THR A 18 -10.54 17.09 25.45
N ARG A 19 -11.03 18.28 25.11
CA ARG A 19 -12.16 18.44 24.17
C ARG A 19 -11.79 18.01 22.74
N ALA A 20 -10.57 18.27 22.29
CA ALA A 20 -10.05 17.81 20.98
C ALA A 20 -9.75 16.30 20.93
N LEU A 21 -9.51 15.67 22.08
CA LEU A 21 -9.41 14.21 22.21
C LEU A 21 -10.78 13.53 22.22
N ILE A 22 -11.84 14.23 22.65
CA ILE A 22 -13.21 13.71 22.81
C ILE A 22 -14.09 13.92 21.55
N GLY A 23 -13.72 14.83 20.64
CA GLY A 23 -14.47 15.04 19.40
C GLY A 23 -14.46 13.82 18.47
N PRO A 24 -15.51 13.59 17.66
CA PRO A 24 -15.54 12.52 16.67
C PRO A 24 -14.31 12.59 15.76
N PRO A 25 -13.82 11.46 15.20
CA PRO A 25 -12.69 11.46 14.29
C PRO A 25 -12.91 12.55 13.25
N GLY A 26 -11.97 13.51 13.22
CA GLY A 26 -12.12 14.73 12.42
C GLY A 26 -12.32 14.37 10.94
N ARG A 27 -12.94 15.27 10.18
CA ARG A 27 -13.17 15.13 8.73
C ARG A 27 -11.89 14.76 7.95
N TRP A 28 -10.72 15.02 8.54
CA TRP A 28 -9.40 14.75 7.98
C TRP A 28 -8.85 13.34 8.25
N LEU A 29 -9.34 12.64 9.27
CA LEU A 29 -8.78 11.32 9.63
C LEU A 29 -9.08 10.27 8.54
N LEU A 30 -10.32 10.26 8.04
CA LEU A 30 -10.76 9.33 6.98
C LEU A 30 -10.02 9.51 5.64
N PRO A 31 -9.91 10.73 5.06
CA PRO A 31 -9.13 10.91 3.84
C PRO A 31 -7.64 10.62 4.06
N LEU A 32 -7.09 10.92 5.25
CA LEU A 32 -5.69 10.61 5.55
C LEU A 32 -5.46 9.09 5.64
N SER A 33 -6.34 8.35 6.31
CA SER A 33 -6.26 6.88 6.34
C SER A 33 -6.46 6.26 4.96
N ALA A 34 -7.37 6.81 4.14
CA ALA A 34 -7.55 6.36 2.77
C ALA A 34 -6.29 6.60 1.93
N LEU A 35 -5.68 7.78 2.05
CA LEU A 35 -4.43 8.12 1.37
C LEU A 35 -3.27 7.21 1.79
N THR A 36 -3.12 6.95 3.09
CA THR A 36 -2.12 6.02 3.62
C THR A 36 -2.35 4.60 3.09
N GLY A 37 -3.61 4.14 3.06
CA GLY A 37 -3.97 2.84 2.49
C GLY A 37 -3.63 2.74 1.00
N LEU A 38 -3.94 3.78 0.23
CA LEU A 38 -3.62 3.86 -1.20
C LEU A 38 -2.11 3.84 -1.44
N LEU A 39 -1.35 4.57 -0.62
CA LEU A 39 0.11 4.62 -0.67
C LEU A 39 0.71 3.23 -0.38
N LEU A 40 0.19 2.53 0.63
CA LEU A 40 0.61 1.16 0.96
C LEU A 40 0.31 0.18 -0.17
N LEU A 41 -0.90 0.21 -0.73
CA LEU A 41 -1.27 -0.62 -1.88
C LEU A 41 -0.39 -0.34 -3.10
N TYR A 42 -0.09 0.93 -3.36
CA TYR A 42 0.84 1.31 -4.42
C TYR A 42 2.24 0.77 -4.15
N SER A 43 2.70 0.81 -2.89
CA SER A 43 4.03 0.33 -2.52
C SER A 43 4.21 -1.17 -2.77
N VAL A 44 3.16 -1.97 -2.60
CA VAL A 44 3.20 -3.43 -2.82
C VAL A 44 2.78 -3.84 -4.24
N SER A 45 2.44 -2.89 -5.11
CA SER A 45 1.97 -3.19 -6.47
C SER A 45 3.08 -3.52 -7.47
N ALA A 46 4.35 -3.41 -7.07
CA ALA A 46 5.49 -3.82 -7.88
C ALA A 46 6.10 -5.12 -7.31
N PRO A 47 6.62 -6.00 -8.17
CA PRO A 47 7.45 -7.15 -7.77
C PRO A 47 8.53 -6.74 -6.76
N GLY A 48 8.56 -7.37 -5.59
CA GLY A 48 9.48 -7.02 -4.49
C GLY A 48 9.13 -5.75 -3.69
N GLY A 49 8.15 -4.98 -4.15
CA GLY A 49 7.66 -3.75 -3.51
C GLY A 49 8.64 -2.57 -3.57
N TYR A 50 8.09 -1.36 -3.46
CA TYR A 50 8.85 -0.13 -3.26
C TYR A 50 9.17 0.03 -1.77
N PHE A 51 10.28 -0.54 -1.30
CA PHE A 51 10.63 -0.59 0.12
C PHE A 51 10.51 0.77 0.83
N GLY A 52 11.04 1.84 0.22
CA GLY A 52 10.96 3.20 0.80
C GLY A 52 9.53 3.71 0.96
N LEU A 53 8.65 3.42 0.00
CA LEU A 53 7.23 3.78 0.08
C LEU A 53 6.48 2.91 1.08
N ALA A 54 6.82 1.62 1.18
CA ALA A 54 6.24 0.70 2.16
C ALA A 54 6.61 1.12 3.59
N LEU A 55 7.86 1.52 3.83
CA LEU A 55 8.32 2.04 5.12
C LEU A 55 7.59 3.34 5.49
N LEU A 56 7.51 4.29 4.55
CA LEU A 56 6.79 5.55 4.76
C LEU A 56 5.31 5.30 5.06
N GLY A 57 4.65 4.46 4.26
CA GLY A 57 3.26 4.05 4.47
C GLY A 57 3.05 3.38 5.82
N GLY A 58 3.99 2.53 6.25
CA GLY A 58 3.97 1.86 7.55
C GLY A 58 4.10 2.84 8.72
N ILE A 59 5.00 3.82 8.63
CA ILE A 59 5.15 4.88 9.63
C ILE A 59 3.86 5.72 9.72
N LEU A 60 3.27 6.10 8.58
CA LEU A 60 2.01 6.83 8.55
C LEU A 60 0.86 5.99 9.15
N ALA A 61 0.79 4.71 8.86
CA ALA A 61 -0.21 3.81 9.45
C ALA A 61 -0.02 3.67 10.97
N LEU A 62 1.21 3.56 11.45
CA LEU A 62 1.52 3.48 12.88
C LEU A 62 1.13 4.75 13.61
N THR A 63 1.48 5.92 13.07
CA THR A 63 1.10 7.21 13.67
C THR A 63 -0.42 7.38 13.72
N LEU A 64 -1.14 6.98 12.67
CA LEU A 64 -2.60 6.94 12.67
C LEU A 64 -3.15 5.99 13.74
N ALA A 65 -2.57 4.80 13.90
CA ALA A 65 -2.98 3.84 14.92
C ALA A 65 -2.75 4.38 16.35
N VAL A 66 -1.60 4.97 16.62
CA VAL A 66 -1.27 5.60 17.92
C VAL A 66 -2.22 6.74 18.25
N VAL A 67 -2.75 7.45 17.25
CA VAL A 67 -3.72 8.52 17.45
C VAL A 67 -5.16 7.99 17.59
N TRP A 68 -5.50 6.92 16.86
CA TRP A 68 -6.84 6.35 16.82
C TRP A 68 -7.15 5.47 18.03
N ILE A 69 -6.21 4.60 18.46
CA ILE A 69 -6.42 3.63 19.54
C ILE A 69 -6.77 4.34 20.88
N PRO A 70 -6.00 5.33 21.37
CA PRO A 70 -6.32 6.01 22.62
C PRO A 70 -7.67 6.74 22.54
N ARG A 71 -8.00 7.33 21.38
CA ARG A 71 -9.29 7.97 21.17
C ARG A 71 -10.46 6.97 21.23
N PHE A 72 -10.29 5.79 20.64
CA PHE A 72 -11.29 4.73 20.68
C PHE A 72 -11.48 4.20 22.11
N VAL A 73 -10.38 3.93 22.83
CA VAL A 73 -10.41 3.46 24.22
C VAL A 73 -11.09 4.48 25.14
N VAL A 74 -10.74 5.77 25.01
CA VAL A 74 -11.37 6.85 25.78
C VAL A 74 -12.85 7.00 25.45
N GLY A 75 -13.25 6.82 24.18
CA GLY A 75 -14.64 6.83 23.75
C GLY A 75 -15.46 5.66 24.31
N LEU A 76 -14.85 4.48 24.46
CA LEU A 76 -15.49 3.28 25.00
C LEU A 76 -15.61 3.32 26.54
N ALA A 77 -14.59 3.86 27.23
CA ALA A 77 -14.53 3.93 28.68
C ALA A 77 -15.52 4.94 29.31
N ARG A 78 -15.99 5.95 28.55
CA ARG A 78 -16.95 6.93 29.05
C ARG A 78 -18.39 6.52 28.75
N ALA A 79 -19.24 6.46 29.78
CA ALA A 79 -20.67 6.17 29.64
C ALA A 79 -21.39 7.16 28.71
N ASP A 80 -21.02 8.44 28.75
CA ASP A 80 -21.54 9.50 27.87
C ASP A 80 -20.99 9.43 26.44
N GLY A 81 -19.90 8.69 26.21
CA GLY A 81 -19.31 8.44 24.90
C GLY A 81 -20.10 7.39 24.10
N ARG A 82 -20.87 6.52 24.77
CA ARG A 82 -21.64 5.42 24.15
C ARG A 82 -22.68 5.89 23.13
N PRO A 83 -23.52 6.92 23.37
CA PRO A 83 -24.45 7.41 22.35
C PRO A 83 -23.73 8.09 21.16
N GLY A 84 -22.62 8.81 21.41
CA GLY A 84 -21.80 9.42 20.36
C GLY A 84 -21.05 8.39 19.50
N LEU A 85 -20.57 7.31 20.13
CA LEU A 85 -19.93 6.16 19.51
C LEU A 85 -20.94 5.34 18.70
N ARG A 86 -22.13 5.04 19.25
CA ARG A 86 -23.22 4.39 18.51
C ARG A 86 -23.65 5.18 17.29
N ARG A 87 -23.79 6.51 17.41
CA ARG A 87 -24.23 7.37 16.30
C ARG A 87 -23.19 7.47 15.18
N HIS A 88 -21.90 7.27 15.47
CA HIS A 88 -20.81 7.35 14.50
C HIS A 88 -20.03 6.04 14.36
N TRP A 89 -20.61 4.90 14.74
CA TRP A 89 -19.89 3.63 14.86
C TRP A 89 -19.24 3.20 13.53
N VAL A 90 -19.91 3.49 12.40
CA VAL A 90 -19.39 3.25 11.05
C VAL A 90 -18.08 3.99 10.80
N ARG A 91 -17.96 5.25 11.27
CA ARG A 91 -16.71 6.03 11.11
C ARG A 91 -15.58 5.51 11.98
N TRP A 92 -15.92 4.98 13.15
CA TRP A 92 -14.94 4.34 14.01
C TRP A 92 -14.48 3.00 13.44
N ALA A 93 -15.39 2.17 12.94
CA ALA A 93 -15.08 0.89 12.31
C ALA A 93 -14.38 1.05 10.94
N ALA A 94 -14.57 2.17 10.24
CA ALA A 94 -13.99 2.39 8.91
C ALA A 94 -12.46 2.32 8.88
N VAL A 95 -11.78 2.86 9.91
CA VAL A 95 -10.30 2.88 9.96
C VAL A 95 -9.71 1.47 10.10
N PRO A 96 -10.09 0.64 11.09
CA PRO A 96 -9.60 -0.74 11.18
C PRO A 96 -10.08 -1.61 10.01
N LEU A 97 -11.28 -1.36 9.49
CA LEU A 97 -11.76 -2.06 8.30
C LEU A 97 -10.91 -1.75 7.07
N MET A 98 -10.58 -0.47 6.83
CA MET A 98 -9.65 -0.08 5.76
C MET A 98 -8.27 -0.70 5.95
N ALA A 99 -7.74 -0.70 7.18
CA ALA A 99 -6.47 -1.35 7.47
C ALA A 99 -6.50 -2.86 7.15
N ALA A 100 -7.58 -3.54 7.54
CA ALA A 100 -7.76 -4.97 7.25
C ALA A 100 -7.89 -5.25 5.74
N VAL A 101 -8.62 -4.40 5.01
CA VAL A 101 -8.75 -4.50 3.55
C VAL A 101 -7.40 -4.28 2.86
N VAL A 102 -6.65 -3.24 3.25
CA VAL A 102 -5.33 -2.95 2.69
C VAL A 102 -4.35 -4.10 2.98
N ALA A 103 -4.34 -4.61 4.21
CA ALA A 103 -3.51 -5.75 4.58
C ALA A 103 -3.89 -7.01 3.79
N GLY A 104 -5.18 -7.32 3.69
CA GLY A 104 -5.68 -8.48 2.95
C GLY A 104 -5.39 -8.41 1.46
N LEU A 105 -5.59 -7.26 0.83
CA LEU A 105 -5.24 -7.03 -0.58
C LEU A 105 -3.74 -7.15 -0.81
N GLY A 106 -2.93 -6.54 0.07
CA GLY A 106 -1.47 -6.61 -0.02
C GLY A 106 -0.94 -8.03 0.14
N SER A 107 -1.46 -8.81 1.08
CA SER A 107 -1.04 -10.21 1.28
C SER A 107 -1.46 -11.15 0.16
N ALA A 108 -2.56 -10.83 -0.53
CA ALA A 108 -3.07 -11.64 -1.62
C ALA A 108 -2.41 -11.35 -2.98
N GLY A 109 -1.46 -10.40 -3.06
CA GLY A 109 -0.80 -10.05 -4.33
C GLY A 109 -1.70 -9.32 -5.34
N VAL A 110 -2.96 -9.06 -5.01
CA VAL A 110 -3.96 -8.45 -5.92
C VAL A 110 -3.47 -7.14 -6.57
N PRO A 111 -2.82 -6.20 -5.85
CA PRO A 111 -2.32 -4.98 -6.48
C PRO A 111 -1.27 -5.24 -7.56
N GLN A 112 -0.41 -6.25 -7.36
CA GLN A 112 0.59 -6.66 -8.34
C GLN A 112 -0.08 -7.29 -9.56
N ASP A 113 -0.99 -8.24 -9.35
CA ASP A 113 -1.70 -8.93 -10.44
C ASP A 113 -2.49 -7.96 -11.31
N VAL A 114 -3.21 -7.02 -10.70
CA VAL A 114 -3.99 -6.01 -11.43
C VAL A 114 -3.07 -5.09 -12.24
N ARG A 115 -1.97 -4.61 -11.64
CA ARG A 115 -1.02 -3.72 -12.33
C ARG A 115 -0.31 -4.44 -13.47
N PHE A 116 0.01 -5.72 -13.27
CA PHE A 116 0.56 -6.60 -14.29
C PHE A 116 -0.42 -6.83 -15.44
N ALA A 117 -1.65 -7.25 -15.15
CA ALA A 117 -2.69 -7.47 -16.15
C ALA A 117 -2.94 -6.23 -17.04
N LEU A 118 -2.95 -5.03 -16.44
CA LEU A 118 -3.08 -3.77 -17.17
C LEU A 118 -1.86 -3.43 -18.04
N SER A 119 -0.66 -3.89 -17.65
CA SER A 119 0.59 -3.60 -18.36
C SER A 119 0.97 -4.68 -19.37
N ARG A 120 0.40 -5.89 -19.24
CA ARG A 120 0.78 -7.10 -19.97
C ARG A 120 0.83 -6.88 -21.48
N ALA A 121 -0.22 -6.33 -22.08
CA ALA A 121 -0.27 -6.12 -23.53
C ALA A 121 0.86 -5.21 -24.03
N SER A 122 1.20 -4.16 -23.29
CA SER A 122 2.30 -3.25 -23.65
C SER A 122 3.68 -3.91 -23.49
N MET A 123 3.86 -4.72 -22.44
CA MET A 123 5.11 -5.44 -22.21
C MET A 123 5.30 -6.55 -23.24
N GLU A 124 4.23 -7.25 -23.61
CA GLU A 124 4.24 -8.31 -24.62
C GLU A 124 4.61 -7.78 -26.00
N GLN A 125 4.10 -6.60 -26.39
CA GLN A 125 4.50 -5.93 -27.63
C GLN A 125 6.01 -5.65 -27.67
N VAL A 126 6.57 -5.15 -26.56
CA VAL A 126 8.01 -4.89 -26.45
C VAL A 126 8.80 -6.20 -26.45
N ALA A 127 8.33 -7.22 -25.73
CA ALA A 127 8.97 -8.53 -25.68
C ALA A 127 9.03 -9.16 -27.08
N HIS A 128 7.93 -9.10 -27.84
CA HIS A 128 7.89 -9.56 -29.22
C HIS A 128 8.88 -8.79 -30.10
N ALA A 129 8.83 -7.46 -30.11
CA ALA A 129 9.73 -6.64 -30.91
C ALA A 129 11.20 -6.96 -30.63
N VAL A 130 11.57 -6.98 -29.35
CA VAL A 130 12.93 -7.31 -28.90
C VAL A 130 13.28 -8.74 -29.29
N SER A 131 12.38 -9.73 -29.16
CA SER A 131 12.65 -11.11 -29.57
C SER A 131 12.91 -11.27 -31.07
N THR A 132 12.24 -10.48 -31.91
CA THR A 132 12.38 -10.50 -33.38
C THR A 132 13.59 -9.73 -33.90
N GLY A 133 14.39 -9.12 -33.02
CA GLY A 133 15.65 -8.47 -33.40
C GLY A 133 15.67 -6.96 -33.27
N ALA A 134 14.64 -6.33 -32.68
CA ALA A 134 14.77 -4.95 -32.27
C ALA A 134 15.84 -4.85 -31.17
N GLU A 135 16.71 -3.84 -31.28
CA GLU A 135 17.65 -3.52 -30.21
C GLU A 135 16.86 -3.21 -28.93
N PRO A 136 17.24 -3.78 -27.78
CA PRO A 136 16.63 -3.42 -26.52
C PRO A 136 16.89 -1.93 -26.28
N GLU A 137 15.83 -1.12 -26.33
CA GLU A 137 15.96 0.28 -25.97
C GLU A 137 16.46 0.36 -24.51
N GLY A 138 17.56 1.09 -24.33
CA GLY A 138 18.24 1.21 -23.04
C GLY A 138 17.34 1.73 -21.93
N GLY A 139 17.74 1.42 -20.69
CA GLY A 139 17.00 1.63 -19.46
C GLY A 139 16.40 3.02 -19.22
N GLY A 140 15.25 3.06 -18.54
CA GLY A 140 14.63 4.30 -18.06
C GLY A 140 13.30 4.67 -18.73
N ARG A 141 12.65 3.73 -19.41
CA ARG A 141 11.37 3.96 -20.10
C ARG A 141 10.20 3.39 -19.28
N GLN A 142 9.07 4.08 -19.36
CA GLN A 142 7.81 3.57 -18.83
C GLN A 142 7.19 2.59 -19.84
N ILE A 143 6.95 1.36 -19.41
CA ILE A 143 6.27 0.33 -20.21
C ILE A 143 5.00 -0.06 -19.45
N GLY A 144 3.85 0.34 -19.98
CA GLY A 144 2.57 0.25 -19.28
C GLY A 144 2.60 1.07 -17.98
N LEU A 145 2.29 0.41 -16.86
CA LEU A 145 2.35 1.04 -15.52
C LEU A 145 3.70 0.86 -14.85
N PHE A 146 4.69 0.22 -15.47
CA PHE A 146 5.98 -0.07 -14.86
C PHE A 146 7.09 0.85 -15.38
N SER A 147 7.99 1.24 -14.47
CA SER A 147 9.24 1.93 -14.82
C SER A 147 10.32 0.88 -15.02
N VAL A 148 10.73 0.67 -16.27
CA VAL A 148 11.67 -0.39 -16.64
C VAL A 148 13.07 0.20 -16.72
N SER A 149 13.96 -0.35 -15.91
CA SER A 149 15.37 0.04 -15.80
C SER A 149 16.26 -0.69 -16.80
N SER A 150 15.86 -1.85 -17.29
CA SER A 150 16.60 -2.59 -18.31
C SER A 150 15.70 -3.56 -19.06
N VAL A 151 16.01 -3.81 -20.33
CA VAL A 151 15.42 -4.88 -21.13
C VAL A 151 16.57 -5.70 -21.67
N VAL A 152 16.60 -6.99 -21.33
CA VAL A 152 17.70 -7.89 -21.68
C VAL A 152 17.13 -9.13 -22.34
N ARG A 153 17.75 -9.56 -23.44
CA ARG A 153 17.41 -10.84 -24.07
C ARG A 153 18.19 -11.95 -23.36
N THR A 154 17.50 -12.94 -22.79
CA THR A 154 18.10 -14.00 -21.99
C THR A 154 17.54 -15.36 -22.40
N GLY A 155 18.40 -16.31 -22.77
CA GLY A 155 18.04 -17.75 -22.84
C GLY A 155 16.81 -18.11 -23.68
N GLY A 156 16.49 -17.36 -24.75
CA GLY A 156 15.30 -17.59 -25.58
C GLY A 156 14.06 -16.79 -25.19
N GLY A 157 14.18 -15.88 -24.22
CA GLY A 157 13.14 -14.93 -23.78
C GLY A 157 13.67 -13.51 -23.60
N VAL A 158 12.82 -12.66 -23.03
CA VAL A 158 13.11 -11.25 -22.72
C VAL A 158 12.82 -10.97 -21.26
N SER A 159 13.81 -10.44 -20.54
CA SER A 159 13.71 -10.04 -19.14
C SER A 159 13.67 -8.52 -19.01
N PHE A 160 12.70 -8.02 -18.26
CA PHE A 160 12.49 -6.63 -17.91
C PHE A 160 12.92 -6.42 -16.47
N GLY A 161 13.96 -5.61 -16.25
CA GLY A 161 14.34 -5.13 -14.91
C GLY A 161 13.48 -3.93 -14.52
N LEU A 162 12.90 -3.97 -13.32
CA LEU A 162 12.15 -2.83 -12.81
C LEU A 162 13.09 -1.85 -12.09
N ARG A 163 12.69 -0.58 -12.06
CA ARG A 163 13.37 0.46 -11.29
C ARG A 163 12.76 0.57 -9.90
N ASP A 164 13.63 0.80 -8.90
CA ASP A 164 13.27 1.09 -7.50
C ASP A 164 12.50 -0.02 -6.78
N THR A 165 12.59 -1.26 -7.27
CA THR A 165 11.96 -2.45 -6.67
C THR A 165 12.94 -3.23 -5.80
N GLY A 166 12.47 -3.71 -4.65
CA GLY A 166 13.28 -4.47 -3.69
C GLY A 166 14.08 -3.57 -2.74
N PHE A 167 14.68 -4.18 -1.72
CA PHE A 167 15.59 -3.50 -0.77
C PHE A 167 17.06 -3.73 -1.13
N LEU A 168 17.44 -4.99 -1.34
CA LEU A 168 18.78 -5.42 -1.78
C LEU A 168 18.73 -6.24 -3.08
N ASP A 169 17.55 -6.74 -3.45
CA ASP A 169 17.35 -7.60 -4.61
C ASP A 169 16.79 -6.80 -5.78
N THR A 170 17.11 -7.23 -7.00
CA THR A 170 16.48 -6.68 -8.20
C THR A 170 15.32 -7.58 -8.61
N HIS A 171 14.16 -6.98 -8.86
CA HIS A 171 12.99 -7.71 -9.33
C HIS A 171 12.62 -7.28 -10.74
N GLY A 172 11.89 -8.17 -11.42
CA GLY A 172 11.43 -7.89 -12.76
C GLY A 172 10.46 -8.93 -13.29
N PHE A 173 10.08 -8.71 -14.55
CA PHE A 173 9.25 -9.64 -15.30
C PHE A 173 10.05 -10.28 -16.41
N ALA A 174 9.71 -11.51 -16.77
CA ALA A 174 10.39 -12.33 -17.74
C ALA A 174 9.34 -12.94 -18.68
N TRP A 175 9.56 -12.81 -19.99
CA TRP A 175 8.70 -13.37 -21.02
C TRP A 175 9.46 -14.47 -21.76
N PHE A 176 9.01 -15.71 -21.59
CA PHE A 176 9.60 -16.91 -22.16
C PHE A 176 8.51 -17.74 -22.88
N PRO A 177 8.32 -17.53 -24.19
CA PRO A 177 7.28 -18.24 -24.96
C PRO A 177 7.63 -19.71 -25.24
N ALA A 178 8.91 -20.07 -25.19
CA ALA A 178 9.41 -21.39 -25.55
C ALA A 178 9.46 -22.39 -24.36
N GLY A 179 9.09 -21.97 -23.14
CA GLY A 179 9.12 -22.82 -21.95
C GLY A 179 9.72 -22.12 -20.74
N ALA A 180 10.02 -22.89 -19.69
CA ALA A 180 10.57 -22.35 -18.46
C ALA A 180 11.96 -21.71 -18.68
N PRO A 181 12.26 -20.58 -18.01
CA PRO A 181 13.57 -19.95 -18.08
C PRO A 181 14.68 -20.89 -17.55
N PRO A 182 15.92 -20.76 -18.06
CA PRO A 182 17.04 -21.53 -17.55
C PRO A 182 17.27 -21.22 -16.06
N GLN A 183 17.62 -22.25 -15.27
CA GLN A 183 17.99 -22.03 -13.88
C GLN A 183 19.35 -21.35 -13.79
N GLU A 184 19.38 -20.18 -13.16
CA GLU A 184 20.59 -19.44 -12.83
C GLU A 184 20.76 -19.43 -11.30
N PRO A 185 21.98 -19.60 -10.78
CA PRO A 185 22.21 -19.73 -9.33
C PRO A 185 21.81 -18.50 -8.52
N GLU A 186 21.80 -17.31 -9.12
CA GLU A 186 21.48 -16.03 -8.46
C GLU A 186 20.12 -15.45 -8.89
N THR A 187 19.43 -16.10 -9.84
CA THR A 187 18.15 -15.62 -10.36
C THR A 187 17.06 -16.68 -10.12
N SER A 188 16.10 -16.37 -9.26
CA SER A 188 14.90 -17.20 -9.09
C SER A 188 13.79 -16.72 -10.03
N TYR A 189 13.01 -17.66 -10.55
CA TYR A 189 11.86 -17.39 -11.41
C TYR A 189 10.61 -18.02 -10.80
N GLU A 190 9.56 -17.22 -10.67
CA GLU A 190 8.24 -17.63 -10.22
C GLU A 190 7.25 -17.49 -11.38
N HIS A 191 6.47 -18.53 -11.66
CA HIS A 191 5.52 -18.49 -12.76
C HIS A 191 4.33 -17.62 -12.40
N LEU A 192 3.98 -16.68 -13.28
CA LEU A 192 2.81 -15.82 -13.12
C LEU A 192 1.63 -16.36 -13.95
N GLU A 193 1.73 -16.22 -15.27
CA GLU A 193 0.66 -16.63 -16.18
C GLU A 193 1.18 -16.79 -17.62
N GLY A 194 0.84 -17.89 -18.28
CA GLY A 194 1.20 -18.11 -19.68
C GLY A 194 2.73 -18.07 -19.88
N PRO A 195 3.28 -17.25 -20.80
CA PRO A 195 4.73 -17.15 -20.99
C PRO A 195 5.42 -16.24 -19.96
N TRP A 196 4.72 -15.74 -18.94
CA TRP A 196 5.24 -14.74 -18.00
C TRP A 196 5.71 -15.33 -16.67
N TYR A 197 6.85 -14.83 -16.23
CA TYR A 197 7.50 -15.16 -14.97
C TYR A 197 7.88 -13.87 -14.24
N GLU A 198 7.77 -13.86 -12.92
CA GLU A 198 8.47 -12.92 -12.07
C GLU A 198 9.90 -13.44 -11.87
N TRP A 199 10.90 -12.57 -11.95
CA TRP A 199 12.26 -12.95 -11.59
C TRP A 199 12.80 -12.07 -10.48
N ARG A 200 13.64 -12.67 -9.64
CA ARG A 200 14.35 -12.00 -8.55
C ARG A 200 15.82 -12.37 -8.62
N ARG A 201 16.69 -11.36 -8.58
CA ARG A 201 18.13 -11.52 -8.49
C ARG A 201 18.64 -11.01 -7.16
N THR A 202 19.25 -11.91 -6.40
CA THR A 202 19.98 -11.60 -5.17
C THR A 202 21.44 -11.30 -5.50
N TRP A 203 22.04 -10.29 -4.87
CA TRP A 203 23.47 -9.95 -5.00
C TRP A 203 24.33 -10.62 -3.93
#